data_AF-A0A526QEZ7-F1
#
_entry.id   AF-A0A526QEZ7-F1
#
_cell.length_a   1.000
_cell.length_b   1.000
_cell.length_c   1.000
_cell.angle_alpha   90.00
_cell.angle_beta   90.00
_cell.angle_gamma   90.00
#
_symmetry.space_group_name_H-M   'P 1'
#
loop_
_entity.id
_entity.type
_entity.pdbx_description
1 polymer ?
#
loop_
_entity_poly.entity_id
_entity_poly.type
_entity_poly.pdbx_seq_one_letter_code
_entity_poly.pdbx_strand_id
1 'polypeptide(L)' 'IRLQGTPLPIIGKVPVQFMQALPYVLTVILLAGFIGKAIPPRAGGVPYVKER' A
#
# COMPACT_ATOMS: atom_id res chain seq x y z
N ILE A 1 -29.47 -17.70 -3.06
CA ILE A 1 -28.39 -18.62 -3.47
C ILE A 1 -27.05 -17.87 -3.40
N ARG A 2 -26.09 -18.36 -2.62
CA ARG A 2 -24.76 -17.73 -2.48
C ARG A 2 -23.98 -18.00 -3.76
N LEU A 3 -23.85 -17.01 -4.63
CA LEU A 3 -23.10 -17.09 -5.90
C LEU A 3 -21.57 -17.04 -5.66
N GLN A 4 -21.08 -17.84 -4.70
CA GLN A 4 -19.67 -17.85 -4.32
C GLN A 4 -18.83 -18.64 -5.33
N GLY A 5 -18.04 -17.92 -6.13
CA GLY A 5 -17.02 -18.52 -6.98
C GLY A 5 -17.58 -19.12 -8.27
N THR A 6 -18.30 -18.33 -9.07
CA THR A 6 -18.55 -18.70 -10.47
C THR A 6 -17.18 -18.76 -11.18
N PRO A 7 -16.76 -19.93 -11.73
CA PRO A 7 -15.48 -20.03 -12.40
C PRO A 7 -15.49 -19.13 -13.63
N LEU A 8 -14.55 -18.18 -13.68
CA LEU A 8 -14.39 -17.33 -14.85
C LEU A 8 -13.76 -18.17 -15.97
N PRO A 9 -14.31 -18.15 -17.19
CA PRO A 9 -13.65 -18.78 -18.32
C PRO A 9 -12.30 -18.07 -18.48
N ILE A 10 -11.20 -18.85 -18.48
CA ILE A 10 -9.78 -18.45 -18.55
C ILE A 10 -9.00 -18.47 -17.21
N ILE A 11 -9.54 -17.99 -16.09
CA ILE A 11 -8.76 -17.82 -14.82
C ILE A 11 -9.22 -18.78 -13.70
N GLY A 12 -10.35 -19.47 -13.88
CA GLY A 12 -10.91 -20.36 -12.85
C GLY A 12 -11.65 -19.58 -11.76
N LYS A 13 -11.82 -20.19 -10.58
CA LYS A 13 -12.46 -19.53 -9.43
C LYS A 13 -11.52 -18.46 -8.86
N VAL A 14 -11.77 -17.20 -9.19
CA VAL A 14 -11.12 -16.08 -8.48
C VAL A 14 -11.73 -16.02 -7.07
N PRO A 15 -10.91 -16.16 -6.01
CA PRO A 15 -11.40 -16.05 -4.65
C PRO A 15 -11.95 -14.64 -4.42
N VAL A 16 -13.16 -14.57 -3.88
CA VAL A 16 -13.83 -13.29 -3.61
C VAL A 16 -12.99 -12.40 -2.70
N GLN A 17 -12.17 -13.00 -1.82
CA GLN A 17 -11.23 -12.32 -0.95
C GLN A 17 -10.19 -11.51 -1.73
N PHE A 18 -9.72 -12.00 -2.88
CA PHE A 18 -8.76 -11.27 -3.71
C PHE A 18 -9.41 -10.04 -4.35
N MET A 19 -10.61 -10.20 -4.89
CA MET A 19 -11.38 -9.08 -5.45
C MET A 19 -11.72 -8.04 -4.39
N GLN A 20 -12.04 -8.48 -3.17
CA GLN A 20 -12.30 -7.61 -2.02
C GLN A 20 -11.04 -6.89 -1.52
N ALA A 21 -9.85 -7.46 -1.74
CA ALA A 21 -8.58 -6.85 -1.35
C ALA A 21 -8.12 -5.76 -2.35
N LEU A 22 -8.58 -5.79 -3.61
CA LEU A 22 -8.18 -4.85 -4.65
C LEU A 22 -8.23 -3.36 -4.25
N PRO A 23 -9.30 -2.85 -3.59
CA PRO A 23 -9.38 -1.44 -3.19
C PRO A 23 -8.24 -1.04 -2.24
N TYR A 24 -7.88 -1.92 -1.29
CA TYR A 24 -6.84 -1.67 -0.31
C TYR A 24 -5.44 -1.81 -0.92
N VAL A 25 -5.25 -2.77 -1.83
CA VAL A 25 -3.97 -2.92 -2.54
C VAL A 25 -3.70 -1.69 -3.40
N LEU A 26 -4.73 -1.16 -4.06
CA LEU A 26 -4.64 0.09 -4.82
C LEU A 26 -4.21 1.27 -3.94
N THR A 27 -4.78 1.45 -2.75
CA THR A 27 -4.37 2.55 -1.86
C THR A 27 -2.92 2.39 -1.41
N VAL A 28 -2.47 1.18 -1.09
CA VAL A 28 -1.07 0.92 -0.73
C VAL A 28 -0.13 1.24 -1.89
N ILE A 29 -0.47 0.85 -3.12
CA ILE A 29 0.32 1.16 -4.31
C ILE A 29 0.37 2.68 -4.54
N LEU A 30 -0.76 3.38 -4.37
CA LEU A 30 -0.80 4.84 -4.46
C LEU A 30 0.06 5.47 -3.36
N LEU A 31 -0.13 5.11 -2.09
CA LEU A 31 0.66 5.62 -0.98
C LEU A 31 2.16 5.37 -1.20
N ALA A 32 2.56 4.14 -1.53
CA ALA A 32 3.96 3.79 -1.77
C ALA A 32 4.53 4.47 -3.02
N GLY A 33 3.74 4.59 -4.08
CA GLY A 33 4.15 5.22 -5.34
C GLY A 33 4.24 6.75 -5.24
N PHE A 34 3.35 7.40 -4.49
CA PHE A 34 3.25 8.85 -4.39
C PHE A 34 4.03 9.45 -3.20
N ILE A 35 4.20 8.74 -2.08
CA ILE A 35 4.96 9.25 -0.90
C ILE A 35 6.48 9.26 -1.16
N GLY A 36 6.99 8.50 -2.13
CA GLY A 36 8.37 8.61 -2.61
C GLY A 36 9.44 8.24 -1.57
N LYS A 37 10.64 8.83 -1.68
CA LYS A 37 11.77 8.61 -0.74
C LYS A 37 11.55 9.37 0.56
N ALA A 38 11.66 8.67 1.70
CA ALA A 38 11.77 9.32 3.00
C ALA A 38 13.05 10.19 3.04
N ILE A 39 12.89 11.51 3.02
CA ILE A 39 14.00 12.47 3.19
C ILE A 39 14.24 12.61 4.70
N PRO A 40 15.39 12.14 5.23
CA PRO A 40 15.70 12.31 6.64
C PRO A 40 15.86 13.80 6.97
N PRO A 41 15.60 14.20 8.23
CA PRO A 41 15.73 15.60 8.64
C PRO A 41 17.17 16.08 8.50
N ARG A 42 17.38 17.28 7.95
CA ARG A 42 18.71 17.91 7.81
C ARG A 42 19.48 18.04 9.12
N ALA A 43 18.77 18.11 10.25
CA ALA A 43 19.35 18.16 11.59
C ALA A 43 19.77 16.77 12.14
N GLY A 44 19.51 15.67 11.43
CA GLY A 44 19.81 14.30 11.87
C GLY A 44 21.30 13.94 12.02
N GLY A 45 22.19 14.93 11.98
CA GLY A 45 23.62 14.78 12.24
C GLY A 45 24.29 16.07 12.71
N VAL A 46 23.53 17.13 13.00
CA VAL A 46 24.08 18.41 13.48
C VAL A 46 23.85 18.48 14.99
N PRO A 47 24.91 18.48 15.82
CA PRO A 47 24.78 18.66 17.26
C PRO A 47 24.13 20.00 17.59
N TYR A 48 23.22 20.01 18.57
CA TYR A 48 22.62 21.24 19.07
C TYR A 48 23.66 22.07 19.85
N VAL A 49 23.81 23.34 19.47
CA VAL A 49 24.68 24.29 20.18
C VAL A 49 23.80 25.17 21.07
N LYS A 50 24.08 25.20 22.38
CA LYS A 50 23.44 26.13 23.33
C LYS A 50 24.17 27.47 23.33
N GLU A 51 23.44 28.57 23.17
CA GLU A 51 23.94 29.91 23.47
C GLU A 51 23.93 30.16 24.99
N ARG A 52 24.94 30.89 25.48
CA ARG A 52 25.10 31.23 26.91
C ARG A 52 24.40 32.52 27.27
#